data_AF-A0A9W4N6Z3-F1
#
_entry.id   AF-A0A9W4N6Z3-F1
#
_cell.length_a   1.000
_cell.length_b   1.000
_cell.length_c   1.000
_cell.angle_alpha   90.00
_cell.angle_beta   90.00
_cell.angle_gamma   90.00
#
_symmetry.space_group_name_H-M   'P 1'
#
loop_
_entity.id
_entity.type
_entity.pdbx_description
1 polymer ?
#
loop_
_entity_poly.entity_id
_entity_poly.type
_entity_poly.pdbx_seq_one_letter_code
_entity_poly.pdbx_strand_id
1 'polypeptide(L)'
;MTGFAKFALQVQKVRAAIRKKGKEAKRERHAVLPSTPSPWDLPVEIQIRIFAYCGIVDFHPLRLVCKAFYQLLTSNEHEIVRQYLRLRRHGTLPSPIDDDRIYTRNPADDVVLLSDLFPPSKSARGGHLYTFKYLHGLRRRQMLCSRLCYYLADRILDRFIHTEPAVMKASFPSKRNERNALVKRGIASIWFHLAPLMYAHRNKLSLARSTDFSRYYTLYFLESYASARREHTNMLVQKYEAGKLPVPFPLEIRQRMYRELQTRILQQPPFTNTAALVATHHCMHLLVSYIRYTMNSEVQVETDDSWISSLLTLAPFVRIVEFFSAEIGDGGSQRTQRKDFMYNFYNDMTMYQKDHMNSVVFARAPAQNLHSSVEDIWFAAAEAELRARNAIPHDVEHVWVWNGIPIVFGCPHCHRTRGWQA
;
A
#
# COMPACT_ATOMS: atom_id res chain seq x y z
N MET A 1 -14.23 64.02 1.00
CA MET A 1 -13.19 63.63 0.02
C MET A 1 -12.25 62.63 0.67
N THR A 2 -12.42 61.36 0.31
CA THR A 2 -12.02 60.18 1.11
C THR A 2 -10.66 59.61 0.68
N GLY A 3 -9.92 59.04 1.63
CA GLY A 3 -8.50 58.65 1.53
C GLY A 3 -8.11 57.64 0.44
N PHE A 4 -9.06 57.06 -0.28
CA PHE A 4 -8.80 56.11 -1.37
C PHE A 4 -8.12 56.75 -2.59
N ALA A 5 -8.44 58.00 -2.93
CA ALA A 5 -7.82 58.69 -4.06
C ALA A 5 -6.33 59.01 -3.83
N LYS A 6 -5.95 59.31 -2.57
CA LYS A 6 -4.55 59.55 -2.20
C LYS A 6 -3.71 58.27 -2.23
N PHE A 7 -4.31 57.14 -1.84
CA PHE A 7 -3.63 55.84 -1.84
C PHE A 7 -3.35 55.33 -3.26
N ALA A 8 -4.31 55.46 -4.19
CA ALA A 8 -4.13 55.08 -5.59
C ALA A 8 -2.98 55.87 -6.27
N LEU A 9 -2.85 57.15 -5.93
CA LEU A 9 -1.83 58.04 -6.49
C LEU A 9 -0.42 57.74 -5.95
N GLN A 10 -0.31 57.28 -4.70
CA GLN A 10 0.95 56.78 -4.15
C GLN A 10 1.38 55.45 -4.77
N VAL A 11 0.45 54.51 -4.98
CA VAL A 11 0.74 53.21 -5.63
C VAL A 11 1.23 53.39 -7.07
N GLN A 12 0.67 54.35 -7.82
CA GLN A 12 1.13 54.66 -9.17
C GLN A 12 2.55 55.28 -9.18
N LYS A 13 2.87 56.17 -8.23
CA LYS A 13 4.22 56.74 -8.10
C LYS A 13 5.27 55.68 -7.76
N VAL A 14 4.95 54.74 -6.88
CA VAL A 14 5.85 53.62 -6.53
C VAL A 14 6.07 52.70 -7.73
N ARG A 15 5.02 52.37 -8.50
CA ARG A 15 5.16 51.56 -9.73
C ARG A 15 5.99 52.25 -10.80
N ALA A 16 5.88 53.58 -10.94
CA ALA A 16 6.69 54.36 -11.87
C ALA A 16 8.17 54.39 -11.47
N ALA A 17 8.48 54.53 -10.17
CA ALA A 17 9.85 54.50 -9.66
C ALA A 17 10.53 53.13 -9.85
N ILE A 18 9.79 52.03 -9.64
CA ILE A 18 10.30 50.67 -9.88
C ILE A 18 10.60 50.43 -11.38
N ARG A 19 9.73 50.92 -12.28
CA ARG A 19 9.96 50.84 -13.73
C ARG A 19 11.16 51.68 -14.20
N LYS A 20 11.43 52.82 -13.55
CA LYS A 20 12.58 53.68 -13.88
C LYS A 20 13.91 53.05 -13.44
N LYS A 21 13.97 52.48 -12.22
CA LYS A 21 15.12 51.69 -11.74
C LYS A 21 15.40 50.46 -12.62
N GLY A 22 14.36 49.81 -13.14
CA GLY A 22 14.51 48.68 -14.07
C GLY A 22 15.06 49.06 -15.45
N LYS A 23 14.91 50.31 -15.90
CA LYS A 23 15.48 50.81 -17.16
C LYS A 23 16.91 51.32 -17.01
N GLU A 24 17.25 51.94 -15.89
CA GLU A 24 18.62 52.37 -15.58
C GLU A 24 19.54 51.15 -15.35
N ALA A 25 19.08 50.12 -14.62
CA ALA A 25 19.83 48.87 -14.43
C ALA A 25 20.01 48.03 -15.73
N LYS A 26 19.29 48.37 -16.81
CA LYS A 26 19.42 47.69 -18.12
C LYS A 26 20.46 48.36 -19.03
N ARG A 27 20.88 49.60 -18.75
CA ARG A 27 21.90 50.31 -19.54
C ARG A 27 23.34 50.03 -19.10
N GLU A 28 23.56 49.54 -17.88
CA GLU A 28 24.90 49.21 -17.35
C GLU A 28 25.34 47.75 -17.55
N ARG A 29 24.52 46.89 -18.17
CA ARG A 29 24.86 45.45 -18.40
C ARG A 29 25.26 45.11 -19.84
N HIS A 30 25.87 46.05 -20.55
CA HIS A 30 26.52 45.80 -21.85
C HIS A 30 28.05 45.76 -21.76
N ALA A 31 28.60 45.32 -20.61
CA ALA A 31 29.93 44.74 -20.56
C ALA A 31 29.77 43.23 -20.74
N VAL A 32 30.22 42.70 -21.88
CA VAL A 32 30.27 41.26 -22.17
C VAL A 32 31.29 40.62 -21.22
N LEU A 33 30.83 40.14 -20.07
CA LEU A 33 31.54 39.07 -19.37
C LEU A 33 31.25 37.76 -20.13
N PRO A 34 32.25 36.87 -20.33
CA PRO A 34 31.97 35.55 -20.83
C PRO A 34 30.97 34.89 -19.89
N SER A 35 29.82 34.46 -20.43
CA SER A 35 28.86 33.67 -19.69
C SER A 35 29.60 32.44 -19.18
N THR A 36 29.82 32.36 -17.87
CA THR A 36 30.21 31.09 -17.25
C THR A 36 29.22 30.03 -17.75
N PRO A 37 29.69 28.97 -18.43
CA PRO A 37 28.81 27.91 -18.89
C PRO A 37 28.02 27.42 -17.68
N SER A 38 26.72 27.20 -17.90
CA SER A 38 25.88 26.68 -16.83
C SER A 38 26.52 25.36 -16.39
N PRO A 39 26.60 25.05 -15.07
CA PRO A 39 27.00 23.72 -14.61
C PRO A 39 26.10 22.60 -15.19
N TRP A 40 24.99 22.99 -15.83
CA TRP A 40 24.00 22.15 -16.48
C TRP A 40 24.06 22.20 -18.01
N ASP A 41 25.14 22.69 -18.64
CA ASP A 41 25.39 22.54 -20.08
C ASP A 41 25.78 21.08 -20.45
N LEU A 42 25.15 20.12 -19.76
CA LEU A 42 25.23 18.68 -20.00
C LEU A 42 24.16 18.27 -21.02
N PRO A 43 24.42 17.25 -21.86
CA PRO A 43 23.38 16.60 -22.65
C PRO A 43 22.19 16.16 -21.79
N VAL A 44 20.98 16.33 -22.32
CA VAL A 44 19.73 16.04 -21.59
C VAL A 44 19.67 14.60 -21.10
N GLU A 45 20.27 13.66 -21.82
CA GLU A 45 20.36 12.25 -21.45
C GLU A 45 21.17 12.04 -20.16
N ILE A 46 22.26 12.80 -20.01
CA ILE A 46 23.09 12.76 -18.79
C ILE A 46 22.32 13.39 -17.64
N GLN A 47 21.62 14.50 -17.87
CA GLN A 47 20.79 15.14 -16.86
C GLN A 47 19.67 14.21 -16.38
N ILE A 48 18.95 13.56 -17.29
CA ILE A 48 17.93 12.56 -16.98
C ILE A 48 18.52 11.45 -16.10
N ARG A 49 19.71 10.94 -16.46
CA ARG A 49 20.39 9.90 -15.70
C ARG A 49 20.77 10.37 -14.30
N ILE A 50 21.26 11.60 -14.14
CA ILE A 50 21.55 12.21 -12.83
C ILE A 50 20.28 12.24 -11.98
N PHE A 51 19.17 12.77 -12.52
CA PHE A 51 17.91 12.84 -11.78
C PHE A 51 17.29 11.46 -11.50
N ALA A 52 17.59 10.44 -12.31
CA ALA A 52 17.14 9.07 -12.08
C ALA A 52 17.81 8.40 -10.85
N TYR A 53 18.98 8.89 -10.42
CA TYR A 53 19.63 8.45 -9.18
C TYR A 53 19.04 9.11 -7.92
N CYS A 54 18.30 10.22 -8.05
CA CYS A 54 17.63 10.85 -6.92
C CYS A 54 16.56 9.93 -6.30
N GLY A 55 16.31 10.13 -5.01
CA GLY A 55 15.20 9.52 -4.30
C GLY A 55 13.86 10.15 -4.69
N ILE A 56 12.77 9.41 -4.46
CA ILE A 56 11.40 9.89 -4.78
C ILE A 56 11.07 11.18 -4.00
N VAL A 57 11.64 11.34 -2.81
CA VAL A 57 11.44 12.52 -1.95
C VAL A 57 12.17 13.76 -2.45
N ASP A 58 13.15 13.61 -3.33
CA ASP A 58 14.01 14.72 -3.77
C ASP A 58 13.36 15.51 -4.92
N PHE A 59 12.50 14.88 -5.73
CA PHE A 59 11.97 15.51 -6.94
C PHE A 59 11.18 16.79 -6.67
N HIS A 60 10.41 16.86 -5.58
CA HIS A 60 9.65 18.07 -5.25
C HIS A 60 10.59 19.23 -4.84
N PRO A 61 11.49 19.06 -3.84
CA PRO A 61 12.52 20.06 -3.55
C PRO A 61 13.33 20.48 -4.78
N LEU A 62 13.74 19.54 -5.62
CA LEU A 62 14.54 19.83 -6.82
C LEU A 62 13.81 20.72 -7.82
N ARG A 63 12.49 20.58 -7.97
CA ARG A 63 11.68 21.49 -8.80
C ARG A 63 11.66 22.93 -8.29
N LEU A 64 11.93 23.15 -7.01
CA LEU A 64 11.92 24.47 -6.38
C LEU A 64 13.29 25.14 -6.38
N VAL A 65 14.37 24.43 -6.74
CA VAL A 65 15.74 24.96 -6.74
C VAL A 65 15.90 26.12 -7.74
N CYS A 66 15.49 25.92 -9.00
CA CYS A 66 15.55 26.96 -10.02
C CYS A 66 14.60 26.67 -11.20
N LYS A 67 14.38 27.68 -12.05
CA LYS A 67 13.52 27.55 -13.25
C LYS A 67 14.00 26.46 -14.21
N ALA A 68 15.32 26.31 -14.37
CA ALA A 68 15.89 25.29 -15.25
C ALA A 68 15.56 23.88 -14.76
N PHE A 69 15.70 23.61 -13.46
CA PHE A 69 15.35 22.31 -12.87
C PHE A 69 13.85 22.05 -12.99
N TYR A 70 13.03 23.07 -12.71
CA TYR A 70 11.59 22.96 -12.88
C TYR A 70 11.23 22.54 -14.31
N GLN A 71 11.79 23.21 -15.32
CA GLN A 71 11.54 22.91 -16.73
C GLN A 71 12.03 21.52 -17.11
N LEU A 72 13.25 21.16 -16.71
CA LEU A 72 13.87 19.87 -17.01
C LEU A 72 13.09 18.71 -16.40
N LEU A 73 12.77 18.78 -15.11
CA LEU A 73 12.01 17.75 -14.39
C LEU A 73 10.58 17.64 -14.93
N THR A 74 9.95 18.75 -15.28
CA THR A 74 8.57 18.74 -15.80
C THR A 74 8.53 18.20 -17.24
N SER A 75 9.48 18.58 -18.10
CA SER A 75 9.48 18.19 -19.52
C SER A 75 9.95 16.75 -19.72
N ASN A 76 10.83 16.25 -18.85
CA ASN A 76 11.42 14.92 -18.95
C ASN A 76 10.90 13.95 -17.87
N GLU A 77 9.80 14.28 -17.18
CA GLU A 77 9.24 13.47 -16.08
C GLU A 77 9.13 11.98 -16.46
N HIS A 78 8.60 11.70 -17.64
CA HIS A 78 8.41 10.34 -18.13
C HIS A 78 9.72 9.57 -18.29
N GLU A 79 10.74 10.17 -18.89
CA GLU A 79 12.00 9.48 -19.13
C GLU A 79 12.82 9.35 -17.85
N ILE A 80 12.79 10.34 -16.95
CA ILE A 80 13.44 10.26 -15.64
C ILE A 80 12.86 9.10 -14.83
N VAL A 81 11.54 8.95 -14.79
CA VAL A 81 10.88 7.85 -14.07
C VAL A 81 11.21 6.49 -14.71
N ARG A 82 11.25 6.41 -16.04
CA ARG A 82 11.67 5.19 -16.75
C ARG A 82 13.10 4.80 -16.41
N GLN A 83 14.03 5.75 -16.44
CA GLN A 83 15.42 5.51 -16.07
C GLN A 83 15.56 5.16 -14.58
N TYR A 84 14.82 5.82 -13.70
CA TYR A 84 14.77 5.51 -12.27
C TYR A 84 14.43 4.03 -12.02
N LEU A 85 13.44 3.51 -12.75
CA LEU A 85 13.01 2.11 -12.66
C LEU A 85 14.03 1.17 -13.32
N ARG A 86 14.55 1.51 -14.51
CA ARG A 86 15.59 0.73 -15.19
C ARG A 86 16.83 0.53 -14.33
N LEU A 87 17.31 1.59 -13.66
CA LEU A 87 18.47 1.52 -12.78
C LEU A 87 18.28 0.52 -11.64
N ARG A 88 17.05 0.42 -11.12
CA ARG A 88 16.69 -0.50 -10.03
C ARG A 88 16.34 -1.91 -10.53
N ARG A 89 16.06 -2.05 -11.83
CA ARG A 89 15.68 -3.31 -12.51
C ARG A 89 16.76 -3.87 -13.42
N HIS A 90 18.03 -3.49 -13.18
CA HIS A 90 19.17 -3.91 -14.00
C HIS A 90 18.95 -3.71 -15.52
N GLY A 91 18.25 -2.65 -15.92
CA GLY A 91 18.04 -2.25 -17.32
C GLY A 91 16.64 -2.48 -17.89
N THR A 92 15.75 -3.22 -17.22
CA THR A 92 14.39 -3.47 -17.73
C THR A 92 13.35 -2.46 -17.22
N LEU A 93 12.24 -2.27 -17.94
CA LEU A 93 11.10 -1.48 -17.46
C LEU A 93 10.07 -2.38 -16.75
N PRO A 94 9.18 -1.81 -15.92
CA PRO A 94 8.07 -2.56 -15.38
C PRO A 94 7.23 -3.21 -16.45
N SER A 95 6.83 -4.44 -16.18
CA SER A 95 5.86 -5.17 -16.97
C SER A 95 4.92 -5.88 -16.01
N PRO A 96 3.78 -6.41 -16.50
CA PRO A 96 2.99 -7.33 -15.69
C PRO A 96 3.89 -8.43 -15.10
N ILE A 97 3.58 -8.82 -13.86
CA ILE A 97 4.27 -9.92 -13.20
C ILE A 97 4.06 -11.21 -14.01
N ASP A 98 5.13 -12.01 -14.08
CA ASP A 98 5.22 -13.24 -14.84
C ASP A 98 5.84 -14.33 -13.95
N ASP A 99 5.57 -15.60 -14.25
CA ASP A 99 5.93 -16.75 -13.42
C ASP A 99 7.45 -16.98 -13.35
N ASP A 100 8.20 -16.50 -14.35
CA ASP A 100 9.65 -16.65 -14.45
C ASP A 100 10.45 -15.67 -13.56
N ARG A 101 9.77 -14.73 -12.88
CA ARG A 101 10.45 -13.66 -12.14
C ARG A 101 10.78 -14.03 -10.71
N ILE A 102 12.07 -14.09 -10.42
CA ILE A 102 12.61 -14.25 -9.07
C ILE A 102 12.98 -12.88 -8.51
N TYR A 103 12.24 -12.44 -7.48
CA TYR A 103 12.57 -11.23 -6.72
C TYR A 103 13.52 -11.59 -5.58
N THR A 104 14.60 -10.84 -5.41
CA THR A 104 15.54 -11.05 -4.30
C THR A 104 15.17 -10.17 -3.12
N ARG A 105 15.75 -10.48 -1.96
CA ARG A 105 15.63 -9.70 -0.72
C ARG A 105 16.51 -8.43 -0.77
N ASN A 106 16.52 -7.68 -1.88
CA ASN A 106 17.22 -6.41 -1.98
C ASN A 106 16.21 -5.26 -1.82
N PRO A 107 16.45 -4.21 -1.01
CA PRO A 107 15.56 -3.05 -0.93
C PRO A 107 15.25 -2.37 -2.28
N ALA A 108 16.14 -2.50 -3.27
CA ALA A 108 15.86 -2.08 -4.64
C ALA A 108 14.69 -2.85 -5.27
N ASP A 109 14.52 -4.12 -4.90
CA ASP A 109 13.54 -5.05 -5.45
C ASP A 109 12.11 -4.79 -4.94
N ASP A 110 11.93 -4.09 -3.80
CA ASP A 110 10.60 -3.68 -3.33
C ASP A 110 9.91 -2.77 -4.36
N VAL A 111 10.66 -1.80 -4.89
CA VAL A 111 10.15 -0.87 -5.91
C VAL A 111 9.92 -1.61 -7.23
N VAL A 112 10.76 -2.59 -7.54
CA VAL A 112 10.62 -3.44 -8.73
C VAL A 112 9.34 -4.27 -8.65
N LEU A 113 9.16 -5.03 -7.56
CA LEU A 113 7.99 -5.86 -7.32
C LEU A 113 6.71 -5.02 -7.29
N LEU A 114 6.70 -3.91 -6.55
CA LEU A 114 5.55 -3.01 -6.54
C LEU A 114 5.26 -2.42 -7.93
N SER A 115 6.29 -2.14 -8.74
CA SER A 115 6.08 -1.65 -10.10
C SER A 115 5.52 -2.70 -11.05
N ASP A 116 5.78 -3.98 -10.79
CA ASP A 116 5.23 -5.12 -11.55
C ASP A 116 3.80 -5.46 -11.12
N LEU A 117 3.52 -5.42 -9.81
CA LEU A 117 2.17 -5.58 -9.27
C LEU A 117 1.26 -4.41 -9.64
N PHE A 118 1.80 -3.20 -9.64
CA PHE A 118 1.05 -1.98 -9.94
C PHE A 118 1.70 -1.26 -11.13
N PRO A 119 1.48 -1.71 -12.37
CA PRO A 119 2.00 -1.01 -13.53
C PRO A 119 1.33 0.38 -13.67
N PRO A 120 2.02 1.36 -14.28
CA PRO A 120 1.45 2.67 -14.52
C PRO A 120 0.27 2.61 -15.48
N SER A 121 -0.70 3.52 -15.30
CA SER A 121 -1.87 3.64 -16.16
C SER A 121 -1.49 3.82 -17.63
N LYS A 122 -2.31 3.26 -18.52
CA LYS A 122 -2.14 3.43 -19.97
C LYS A 122 -2.63 4.80 -20.40
N SER A 123 -1.87 5.46 -21.28
CA SER A 123 -2.29 6.70 -21.95
C SER A 123 -3.37 6.41 -22.99
N ALA A 124 -4.27 7.37 -23.24
CA ALA A 124 -5.25 7.30 -24.33
C ALA A 124 -4.57 7.16 -25.71
N ARG A 125 -3.33 7.65 -25.85
CA ARG A 125 -2.52 7.55 -27.08
C ARG A 125 -1.71 6.25 -27.17
N GLY A 126 -1.92 5.31 -26.25
CA GLY A 126 -1.07 4.13 -26.10
C GLY A 126 0.19 4.40 -25.26
N GLY A 127 0.73 3.34 -24.66
CA GLY A 127 1.91 3.42 -23.78
C GLY A 127 1.58 3.72 -22.31
N HIS A 128 2.61 3.64 -21.47
CA HIS A 128 2.53 3.70 -20.01
C HIS A 128 2.90 5.09 -19.46
N LEU A 129 2.10 5.62 -18.52
CA LEU A 129 2.29 6.92 -17.89
C LEU A 129 3.24 6.85 -16.69
N TYR A 130 4.55 6.77 -16.97
CA TYR A 130 5.61 6.84 -15.96
C TYR A 130 5.69 8.26 -15.39
N THR A 131 5.12 8.53 -14.23
CA THR A 131 5.08 9.88 -13.62
C THR A 131 5.69 9.89 -12.23
N PHE A 132 6.10 11.05 -11.72
CA PHE A 132 6.50 11.21 -10.32
C PHE A 132 5.33 10.86 -9.39
N LYS A 133 4.09 11.15 -9.81
CA LYS A 133 2.88 10.69 -9.10
C LYS A 133 2.83 9.17 -9.00
N TYR A 134 3.18 8.45 -10.07
CA TYR A 134 3.25 6.99 -10.06
C TYR A 134 4.31 6.49 -9.07
N LEU A 135 5.54 7.01 -9.10
CA LEU A 135 6.59 6.64 -8.13
C LEU A 135 6.17 6.94 -6.68
N HIS A 136 5.57 8.10 -6.45
CA HIS A 136 5.03 8.45 -5.13
C HIS A 136 3.94 7.45 -4.69
N GLY A 137 3.11 6.98 -5.62
CA GLY A 137 2.13 5.92 -5.38
C GLY A 137 2.78 4.60 -4.94
N LEU A 138 3.85 4.16 -5.61
CA LEU A 138 4.61 2.96 -5.22
C LEU A 138 5.21 3.14 -3.81
N ARG A 139 5.85 4.28 -3.55
CA ARG A 139 6.42 4.57 -2.22
C ARG A 139 5.35 4.59 -1.13
N ARG A 140 4.18 5.15 -1.40
CA ARG A 140 3.06 5.15 -0.46
C ARG A 140 2.61 3.73 -0.13
N ARG A 141 2.47 2.85 -1.13
CA ARG A 141 2.12 1.43 -0.93
C ARG A 141 3.15 0.70 -0.10
N GLN A 142 4.44 0.91 -0.39
CA GLN A 142 5.54 0.38 0.41
C GLN A 142 5.43 0.81 1.88
N MET A 143 5.25 2.11 2.13
CA MET A 143 5.13 2.65 3.49
C MET A 143 3.90 2.09 4.23
N LEU A 144 2.76 1.98 3.56
CA LEU A 144 1.54 1.43 4.17
C LEU A 144 1.71 -0.05 4.53
N CYS A 145 2.28 -0.86 3.64
CA CYS A 145 2.56 -2.27 3.92
C CYS A 145 3.55 -2.40 5.09
N SER A 146 4.65 -1.64 5.07
CA SER A 146 5.65 -1.68 6.15
C SER A 146 5.04 -1.30 7.50
N ARG A 147 4.18 -0.27 7.56
CA ARG A 147 3.48 0.13 8.79
C ARG A 147 2.53 -0.94 9.28
N LEU A 148 1.73 -1.54 8.39
CA LEU A 148 0.85 -2.65 8.75
C LEU A 148 1.64 -3.82 9.34
N CYS A 149 2.77 -4.18 8.72
CA CYS A 149 3.62 -5.26 9.21
C CYS A 149 4.19 -4.96 10.60
N TYR A 150 4.61 -3.72 10.85
CA TYR A 150 5.06 -3.28 12.16
C TYR A 150 3.93 -3.39 13.21
N TYR A 151 2.73 -2.90 12.88
CA TYR A 151 1.60 -2.97 13.80
C TYR A 151 1.16 -4.41 14.10
N LEU A 152 1.13 -5.28 13.09
CA LEU A 152 0.86 -6.69 13.30
C LEU A 152 1.94 -7.34 14.15
N ALA A 153 3.23 -7.06 13.90
CA ALA A 153 4.33 -7.56 14.72
C ALA A 153 4.20 -7.14 16.19
N ASP A 154 3.83 -5.87 16.44
CA ASP A 154 3.54 -5.35 17.77
C ASP A 154 2.41 -6.12 18.45
N ARG A 155 1.24 -6.25 17.80
CA ARG A 155 0.08 -6.97 18.36
C ARG A 155 0.35 -8.47 18.58
N ILE A 156 1.07 -9.11 17.65
CA ILE A 156 1.45 -10.53 17.76
C ILE A 156 2.26 -10.75 19.03
N LEU A 157 3.28 -9.93 19.24
CA LEU A 157 4.14 -10.08 20.39
C LEU A 157 3.45 -9.66 21.69
N ASP A 158 2.60 -8.64 21.65
CA ASP A 158 1.78 -8.23 22.78
C ASP A 158 0.87 -9.39 23.22
N ARG A 159 0.15 -10.01 22.28
CA ARG A 159 -0.71 -11.17 22.55
C ARG A 159 0.10 -12.34 23.12
N PHE A 160 1.23 -12.69 22.52
CA PHE A 160 2.12 -13.75 23.01
C PHE A 160 2.53 -13.54 24.47
N ILE A 161 2.94 -12.32 24.84
CA ILE A 161 3.36 -11.98 26.21
C ILE A 161 2.20 -12.14 27.20
N HIS A 162 0.99 -11.76 26.80
CA HIS A 162 -0.20 -11.88 27.64
C HIS A 162 -0.67 -13.33 27.80
N THR A 163 -0.62 -14.13 26.73
CA THR A 163 -1.10 -15.52 26.76
C THR A 163 -0.10 -16.51 27.36
N GLU A 164 1.21 -16.18 27.36
CA GLU A 164 2.27 -17.08 27.84
C GLU A 164 3.02 -16.52 29.07
N PRO A 165 2.32 -16.21 30.18
CA PRO A 165 2.97 -15.62 31.36
C PRO A 165 3.97 -16.57 32.02
N ALA A 166 3.80 -17.89 31.85
CA ALA A 166 4.72 -18.89 32.37
C ALA A 166 6.09 -18.82 31.66
N VAL A 167 6.09 -18.72 30.33
CA VAL A 167 7.30 -18.54 29.51
C VAL A 167 8.00 -17.24 29.89
N MET A 168 7.23 -16.17 30.11
CA MET A 168 7.75 -14.86 30.53
C MET A 168 8.37 -14.90 31.93
N LYS A 169 7.75 -15.59 32.88
CA LYS A 169 8.27 -15.75 34.24
C LYS A 169 9.52 -16.62 34.28
N ALA A 170 9.54 -17.72 33.52
CA ALA A 170 10.68 -18.64 33.47
C ALA A 170 11.90 -18.01 32.76
N SER A 171 11.68 -17.31 31.66
CA SER A 171 12.75 -16.73 30.86
C SER A 171 13.20 -15.35 31.36
N PHE A 172 12.32 -14.60 32.03
CA PHE A 172 12.56 -13.22 32.47
C PHE A 172 11.97 -12.93 33.87
N PRO A 173 12.48 -13.59 34.93
CA PRO A 173 11.90 -13.52 36.27
C PRO A 173 11.94 -12.14 36.93
N SER A 174 12.90 -11.25 36.58
CA SER A 174 13.09 -10.01 37.37
C SER A 174 13.61 -8.77 36.63
N LYS A 175 13.79 -8.80 35.29
CA LYS A 175 14.46 -7.70 34.58
C LYS A 175 13.56 -7.05 33.54
N ARG A 176 12.97 -5.90 33.90
CA ARG A 176 12.18 -5.04 32.99
C ARG A 176 12.94 -4.72 31.69
N ASN A 177 14.26 -4.53 31.77
CA ASN A 177 15.11 -4.26 30.61
C ASN A 177 15.20 -5.43 29.64
N GLU A 178 15.25 -6.67 30.13
CA GLU A 178 15.31 -7.86 29.28
C GLU A 178 13.96 -8.13 28.60
N ARG A 179 12.85 -7.89 29.30
CA ARG A 179 11.50 -7.93 28.69
C ARG A 179 11.36 -6.87 27.60
N ASN A 180 11.84 -5.65 27.84
CA ASN A 180 11.84 -4.61 26.80
C ASN A 180 12.72 -4.97 25.60
N ALA A 181 13.86 -5.65 25.83
CA ALA A 181 14.73 -6.12 24.77
C ALA A 181 14.10 -7.27 23.96
N LEU A 182 13.42 -8.21 24.63
CA LEU A 182 12.58 -9.24 24.01
C LEU A 182 11.53 -8.58 23.12
N VAL A 183 10.78 -7.61 23.65
CA VAL A 183 9.72 -6.92 22.90
C VAL A 183 10.28 -6.30 21.63
N LYS A 184 11.34 -5.49 21.76
CA LYS A 184 11.95 -4.82 20.61
C LYS A 184 12.51 -5.79 19.58
N ARG A 185 13.22 -6.85 20.01
CA ARG A 185 13.81 -7.84 19.09
C ARG A 185 12.76 -8.75 18.46
N GLY A 186 11.73 -9.12 19.22
CA GLY A 186 10.61 -9.93 18.74
C GLY A 186 9.81 -9.17 17.67
N ILE A 187 9.45 -7.91 17.95
CA ILE A 187 8.77 -7.04 16.98
C ILE A 187 9.66 -6.90 15.74
N ALA A 188 10.96 -6.62 15.90
CA ALA A 188 11.86 -6.51 14.75
C ALA A 188 11.97 -7.81 13.94
N SER A 189 11.96 -8.98 14.57
CA SER A 189 12.07 -10.28 13.88
C SER A 189 10.79 -10.62 13.14
N ILE A 190 9.63 -10.44 13.77
CA ILE A 190 8.32 -10.62 13.14
C ILE A 190 8.12 -9.59 12.03
N TRP A 191 8.44 -8.33 12.30
CA TRP A 191 8.36 -7.27 11.31
C TRP A 191 9.28 -7.55 10.13
N PHE A 192 10.50 -8.04 10.34
CA PHE A 192 11.42 -8.42 9.26
C PHE A 192 10.93 -9.62 8.45
N HIS A 193 10.20 -10.55 9.07
CA HIS A 193 9.55 -11.66 8.36
C HIS A 193 8.35 -11.18 7.54
N LEU A 194 7.52 -10.31 8.12
CA LEU A 194 6.30 -9.81 7.48
C LEU A 194 6.58 -8.72 6.44
N ALA A 195 7.60 -7.89 6.65
CA ALA A 195 7.85 -6.70 5.85
C ALA A 195 8.82 -6.96 4.69
N PRO A 196 8.51 -6.36 3.53
CA PRO A 196 9.49 -6.10 2.48
C PRO A 196 10.63 -5.21 3.00
N LEU A 197 11.84 -5.42 2.50
CA LEU A 197 13.07 -4.97 3.16
C LEU A 197 13.30 -3.46 3.09
N MET A 198 12.91 -2.77 4.16
CA MET A 198 13.32 -1.37 4.38
C MET A 198 14.63 -1.19 5.15
N TYR A 199 15.24 -2.25 5.70
CA TYR A 199 16.46 -2.15 6.50
C TYR A 199 17.58 -3.07 6.01
N ALA A 200 18.39 -2.59 5.08
CA ALA A 200 19.71 -3.13 4.80
C ALA A 200 20.77 -2.43 5.67
N HIS A 201 20.99 -2.92 6.89
CA HIS A 201 22.34 -3.08 7.41
C HIS A 201 22.36 -4.16 8.52
N ARG A 202 23.14 -5.23 8.28
CA ARG A 202 23.42 -6.41 9.14
C ARG A 202 22.37 -7.53 9.19
N ASN A 203 22.48 -8.47 8.25
CA ASN A 203 23.04 -9.81 8.49
C ASN A 203 22.71 -10.70 7.29
N LYS A 204 23.75 -11.05 6.52
CA LYS A 204 23.68 -12.03 5.44
C LYS A 204 23.80 -13.42 6.07
N LEU A 205 22.69 -14.03 6.47
CA LEU A 205 22.56 -15.50 6.54
C LEU A 205 21.09 -15.88 6.82
N SER A 206 20.26 -15.95 5.79
CA SER A 206 19.21 -16.98 5.74
C SER A 206 18.90 -17.31 4.28
N LEU A 207 18.79 -18.60 4.03
CA LEU A 207 18.56 -19.19 2.72
C LEU A 207 17.18 -18.74 2.21
N ALA A 208 17.17 -18.06 1.07
CA ALA A 208 15.97 -17.54 0.43
C ALA A 208 14.96 -18.66 0.13
N ARG A 209 13.80 -18.62 0.77
CA ARG A 209 12.58 -19.27 0.28
C ARG A 209 11.65 -18.16 -0.20
N SER A 210 10.98 -18.36 -1.33
CA SER A 210 10.23 -17.33 -2.08
C SER A 210 8.91 -16.89 -1.44
N THR A 211 8.78 -16.97 -0.11
CA THR A 211 7.53 -16.76 0.65
C THR A 211 7.44 -15.36 1.28
N ASP A 212 8.48 -14.52 1.15
CA ASP A 212 8.69 -13.35 2.00
C ASP A 212 7.96 -12.05 1.55
N PHE A 213 7.09 -12.10 0.53
CA PHE A 213 6.42 -10.90 -0.04
C PHE A 213 4.89 -10.88 0.14
N SER A 214 4.34 -11.73 1.01
CA SER A 214 2.90 -11.98 1.19
C SER A 214 2.04 -10.71 1.32
N ARG A 215 2.57 -9.64 1.94
CA ARG A 215 1.82 -8.41 2.23
C ARG A 215 1.61 -7.53 1.00
N TYR A 216 2.56 -7.50 0.06
CA TYR A 216 2.34 -6.83 -1.23
C TYR A 216 1.29 -7.57 -2.05
N TYR A 217 1.24 -8.90 -1.93
CA TYR A 217 0.22 -9.71 -2.58
C TYR A 217 -1.16 -9.53 -1.94
N THR A 218 -1.25 -9.41 -0.61
CA THR A 218 -2.51 -9.00 0.06
C THR A 218 -2.98 -7.63 -0.40
N LEU A 219 -2.09 -6.63 -0.41
CA LEU A 219 -2.41 -5.31 -0.95
C LEU A 219 -2.88 -5.39 -2.41
N TYR A 220 -2.14 -6.14 -3.23
CA TYR A 220 -2.43 -6.34 -4.65
C TYR A 220 -3.81 -6.99 -4.83
N PHE A 221 -4.13 -8.05 -4.11
CA PHE A 221 -5.45 -8.67 -4.18
C PHE A 221 -6.56 -7.66 -3.82
N LEU A 222 -6.43 -6.95 -2.69
CA LEU A 222 -7.46 -6.02 -2.22
C LEU A 222 -7.67 -4.85 -3.21
N GLU A 223 -6.58 -4.27 -3.73
CA GLU A 223 -6.68 -3.19 -4.74
C GLU A 223 -7.23 -3.73 -6.08
N SER A 224 -6.71 -4.86 -6.57
CA SER A 224 -7.17 -5.49 -7.82
C SER A 224 -8.64 -5.91 -7.74
N TYR A 225 -9.09 -6.44 -6.61
CA TYR A 225 -10.47 -6.83 -6.40
C TYR A 225 -11.40 -5.62 -6.29
N ALA A 226 -10.98 -4.55 -5.61
CA ALA A 226 -11.73 -3.29 -5.60
C ALA A 226 -11.87 -2.69 -7.01
N SER A 227 -10.77 -2.66 -7.78
CA SER A 227 -10.78 -2.20 -9.17
C SER A 227 -11.65 -3.07 -10.08
N ALA A 228 -11.52 -4.40 -9.99
CA ALA A 228 -12.26 -5.34 -10.81
C ALA A 228 -13.78 -5.27 -10.55
N ARG A 229 -14.20 -5.10 -9.29
CA ARG A 229 -15.62 -4.86 -8.97
C ARG A 229 -16.12 -3.55 -9.56
N ARG A 230 -15.35 -2.46 -9.45
CA ARG A 230 -15.74 -1.17 -10.03
C ARG A 230 -15.87 -1.23 -11.55
N GLU A 231 -14.91 -1.86 -12.23
CA GLU A 231 -14.96 -2.07 -13.68
C GLU A 231 -16.16 -2.94 -14.08
N HIS A 232 -16.42 -4.02 -13.32
CA HIS A 232 -17.57 -4.87 -13.54
C HIS A 232 -18.89 -4.12 -13.37
N THR A 233 -19.04 -3.33 -12.30
CA THR A 233 -20.22 -2.47 -12.10
C THR A 233 -20.39 -1.49 -13.25
N ASN A 234 -19.32 -0.82 -13.70
CA ASN A 234 -19.38 0.10 -14.84
C ASN A 234 -19.87 -0.60 -16.12
N MET A 235 -19.36 -1.81 -16.41
CA MET A 235 -19.82 -2.61 -17.55
C MET A 235 -21.30 -2.99 -17.40
N LEU A 236 -21.76 -3.36 -16.20
CA LEU A 236 -23.16 -3.70 -15.96
C LEU A 236 -24.07 -2.47 -16.15
N VAL A 237 -23.66 -1.29 -15.68
CA VAL A 237 -24.38 -0.02 -15.92
C VAL A 237 -24.50 0.24 -17.42
N GLN A 238 -23.40 0.16 -18.18
CA GLN A 238 -23.43 0.38 -19.63
C GLN A 238 -24.35 -0.60 -20.37
N LYS A 239 -24.35 -1.87 -19.95
CA LYS A 239 -25.24 -2.89 -20.54
C LYS A 239 -26.71 -2.65 -20.16
N TYR A 240 -26.97 -2.19 -18.95
CA TYR A 240 -28.31 -1.78 -18.52
C TYR A 240 -28.81 -0.56 -19.32
N GLU A 241 -27.99 0.49 -19.45
CA GLU A 241 -28.29 1.68 -20.25
C GLU A 241 -28.55 1.33 -21.73
N ALA A 242 -27.90 0.28 -22.23
CA ALA A 242 -28.15 -0.26 -23.57
C ALA A 242 -29.42 -1.15 -23.67
N GLY A 243 -30.19 -1.31 -22.59
CA GLY A 243 -31.41 -2.13 -22.54
C GLY A 243 -31.17 -3.65 -22.57
N LYS A 244 -29.94 -4.10 -22.30
CA LYS A 244 -29.50 -5.51 -22.48
C LYS A 244 -29.49 -6.34 -21.21
N LEU A 245 -29.85 -5.76 -20.05
CA LEU A 245 -29.81 -6.46 -18.76
C LEU A 245 -31.06 -6.20 -17.93
N PRO A 246 -31.65 -7.25 -17.33
CA PRO A 246 -32.65 -7.09 -16.29
C PRO A 246 -31.95 -6.78 -14.96
N VAL A 247 -32.08 -5.53 -14.50
CA VAL A 247 -31.61 -5.05 -13.18
C VAL A 247 -32.83 -4.63 -12.35
N PRO A 248 -32.76 -4.62 -11.00
CA PRO A 248 -31.59 -4.86 -10.16
C PRO A 248 -31.26 -6.34 -9.94
N PHE A 249 -29.97 -6.69 -9.86
CA PHE A 249 -29.53 -8.05 -9.52
C PHE A 249 -29.69 -8.32 -8.00
N PRO A 250 -30.27 -9.49 -7.62
CA PRO A 250 -30.29 -10.01 -6.25
C PRO A 250 -28.89 -10.20 -5.65
N LEU A 251 -28.84 -10.36 -4.32
CA LEU A 251 -27.60 -10.50 -3.56
C LEU A 251 -26.82 -11.76 -3.96
N GLU A 252 -27.50 -12.87 -4.17
CA GLU A 252 -26.92 -14.17 -4.51
C GLU A 252 -26.20 -14.11 -5.87
N ILE A 253 -26.80 -13.41 -6.84
CA ILE A 253 -26.20 -13.18 -8.16
C ILE A 253 -24.95 -12.30 -8.02
N ARG A 254 -25.02 -11.24 -7.20
CA ARG A 254 -23.87 -10.37 -6.93
C ARG A 254 -22.72 -11.12 -6.27
N GLN A 255 -23.00 -11.96 -5.28
CA GLN A 255 -22.00 -12.79 -4.60
C GLN A 255 -21.31 -13.75 -5.59
N ARG A 256 -22.07 -14.38 -6.49
CA ARG A 256 -21.50 -15.23 -7.54
C ARG A 256 -20.59 -14.44 -8.49
N MET A 257 -21.03 -13.28 -8.99
CA MET A 257 -20.21 -12.40 -9.84
C MET A 257 -18.91 -11.99 -9.13
N TYR A 258 -18.99 -11.68 -7.84
CA TYR A 258 -17.85 -11.30 -7.02
C TYR A 258 -16.89 -12.48 -6.77
N ARG A 259 -17.40 -13.69 -6.59
CA ARG A 259 -16.57 -14.90 -6.49
C ARG A 259 -15.84 -15.19 -7.80
N GLU A 260 -16.51 -15.04 -8.95
CA GLU A 260 -15.88 -15.17 -10.27
C GLU A 260 -14.78 -14.12 -10.51
N LEU A 261 -14.96 -12.88 -10.04
CA LEU A 261 -13.90 -11.86 -10.07
C LEU A 261 -12.68 -12.29 -9.24
N GLN A 262 -12.90 -12.81 -8.04
CA GLN A 262 -11.82 -13.28 -7.17
C GLN A 262 -11.08 -14.46 -7.80
N THR A 263 -11.79 -15.48 -8.29
CA THR A 263 -11.19 -16.62 -8.99
C THR A 263 -10.33 -16.18 -10.16
N ARG A 264 -10.81 -15.24 -10.99
CA ARG A 264 -10.00 -14.70 -12.10
C ARG A 264 -8.72 -14.01 -11.64
N ILE A 265 -8.74 -13.31 -10.51
CA ILE A 265 -7.54 -12.69 -9.93
C ILE A 265 -6.56 -13.77 -9.45
N LEU A 266 -7.05 -14.80 -8.76
CA LEU A 266 -6.21 -15.89 -8.23
C LEU A 266 -5.59 -16.79 -9.32
N GLN A 267 -6.19 -16.81 -10.50
CA GLN A 267 -5.69 -17.51 -11.68
C GLN A 267 -4.71 -16.68 -12.53
N GLN A 268 -4.34 -15.48 -12.06
CA GLN A 268 -3.36 -14.61 -12.70
C GLN A 268 -2.13 -14.42 -11.81
N PRO A 269 -0.95 -14.16 -12.39
CA PRO A 269 0.22 -13.75 -11.62
C PRO A 269 -0.11 -12.57 -10.68
N PRO A 270 0.40 -12.55 -9.43
CA PRO A 270 1.39 -13.45 -8.83
C PRO A 270 0.82 -14.77 -8.28
N PHE A 271 -0.49 -14.95 -8.30
CA PHE A 271 -1.16 -16.05 -7.60
C PHE A 271 -1.11 -17.37 -8.35
N THR A 272 -0.67 -17.39 -9.60
CA THR A 272 -0.25 -18.60 -10.34
C THR A 272 0.88 -19.34 -9.60
N ASN A 273 1.75 -18.63 -8.88
CA ASN A 273 2.71 -19.23 -7.97
C ASN A 273 2.03 -19.69 -6.67
N THR A 274 1.99 -21.01 -6.44
CA THR A 274 1.39 -21.62 -5.24
C THR A 274 2.01 -21.12 -3.94
N ALA A 275 3.31 -20.86 -3.88
CA ALA A 275 3.95 -20.33 -2.67
C ALA A 275 3.48 -18.91 -2.35
N ALA A 276 3.29 -18.07 -3.38
CA ALA A 276 2.74 -16.73 -3.22
C ALA A 276 1.28 -16.78 -2.77
N LEU A 277 0.49 -17.71 -3.32
CA LEU A 277 -0.91 -17.95 -2.91
C LEU A 277 -0.99 -18.37 -1.43
N VAL A 278 -0.21 -19.37 -1.02
CA VAL A 278 -0.17 -19.87 0.38
C VAL A 278 0.28 -18.77 1.34
N ALA A 279 1.37 -18.06 1.04
CA ALA A 279 1.86 -16.99 1.90
C ALA A 279 0.84 -15.84 2.03
N THR A 280 0.15 -15.48 0.94
CA THR A 280 -0.94 -14.49 0.97
C THR A 280 -2.13 -15.01 1.79
N HIS A 281 -2.41 -16.30 1.72
CA HIS A 281 -3.48 -16.94 2.46
C HIS A 281 -3.22 -16.92 3.98
N HIS A 282 -2.02 -17.28 4.45
CA HIS A 282 -1.63 -17.11 5.85
C HIS A 282 -1.71 -15.64 6.29
N CYS A 283 -1.25 -14.74 5.44
CA CYS A 283 -1.23 -13.31 5.70
C CYS A 283 -2.65 -12.72 5.87
N MET A 284 -3.62 -13.19 5.08
CA MET A 284 -5.05 -12.86 5.21
C MET A 284 -5.65 -13.45 6.50
N HIS A 285 -5.36 -14.71 6.82
CA HIS A 285 -5.80 -15.33 8.08
C HIS A 285 -5.28 -14.56 9.29
N LEU A 286 -3.99 -14.23 9.30
CA LEU A 286 -3.35 -13.44 10.35
C LEU A 286 -3.96 -12.04 10.46
N LEU A 287 -4.28 -11.40 9.34
CA LEU A 287 -4.92 -10.09 9.36
C LEU A 287 -6.31 -10.15 10.01
N VAL A 288 -7.16 -11.08 9.56
CA VAL A 288 -8.52 -11.24 10.07
C VAL A 288 -8.55 -11.71 11.52
N SER A 289 -7.67 -12.64 11.91
CA SER A 289 -7.61 -13.14 13.29
C SER A 289 -7.29 -12.02 14.28
N TYR A 290 -6.37 -11.12 13.92
CA TYR A 290 -6.02 -9.98 14.78
C TYR A 290 -7.10 -8.91 14.80
N ILE A 291 -7.80 -8.66 13.69
CA ILE A 291 -8.97 -7.75 13.71
C ILE A 291 -10.05 -8.32 14.63
N ARG A 292 -10.40 -9.61 14.50
CA ARG A 292 -11.36 -10.28 15.40
C ARG A 292 -10.94 -10.21 16.87
N TYR A 293 -9.67 -10.50 17.15
CA TYR A 293 -9.13 -10.43 18.51
C TYR A 293 -9.27 -9.03 19.12
N THR A 294 -9.04 -7.97 18.34
CA THR A 294 -9.19 -6.59 18.82
C THR A 294 -10.64 -6.14 18.98
N MET A 295 -11.60 -6.76 18.28
CA MET A 295 -13.01 -6.40 18.33
C MET A 295 -13.82 -7.19 19.36
N ASN A 296 -13.40 -8.41 19.69
CA ASN A 296 -14.08 -9.26 20.65
C ASN A 296 -13.81 -8.80 22.08
N SER A 297 -14.70 -7.93 22.58
CA SER A 297 -14.94 -7.78 24.03
C SER A 297 -15.41 -9.12 24.60
N GLU A 298 -15.12 -9.41 25.86
CA GLU A 298 -15.23 -10.71 26.57
C GLU A 298 -16.59 -11.45 26.53
N VAL A 299 -17.57 -10.98 25.76
CA VAL A 299 -18.90 -11.59 25.62
C VAL A 299 -18.97 -12.40 24.33
N GLN A 300 -19.08 -13.73 24.47
CA GLN A 300 -19.25 -14.71 23.39
C GLN A 300 -20.57 -14.52 22.64
N VAL A 301 -20.63 -13.54 21.74
CA VAL A 301 -21.63 -13.50 20.67
C VAL A 301 -20.92 -13.89 19.38
N GLU A 302 -21.55 -14.71 18.56
CA GLU A 302 -21.09 -15.03 17.20
C GLU A 302 -20.55 -13.76 16.54
N THR A 303 -19.27 -13.80 16.14
CA THR A 303 -18.59 -12.61 15.65
C THR A 303 -19.21 -12.21 14.32
N ASP A 304 -20.04 -11.16 14.32
CA ASP A 304 -20.55 -10.56 13.09
C ASP A 304 -19.38 -9.97 12.29
N ASP A 305 -18.90 -10.77 11.34
CA ASP A 305 -17.78 -10.43 10.46
C ASP A 305 -18.17 -9.45 9.34
N SER A 306 -19.42 -8.97 9.28
CA SER A 306 -19.87 -8.01 8.26
C SER A 306 -19.06 -6.72 8.30
N TRP A 307 -18.62 -6.29 9.50
CA TRP A 307 -17.77 -5.12 9.68
C TRP A 307 -16.37 -5.33 9.11
N ILE A 308 -15.75 -6.49 9.40
CA ILE A 308 -14.43 -6.86 8.86
C ILE A 308 -14.51 -6.98 7.35
N SER A 309 -15.59 -7.60 6.87
CA SER A 309 -15.86 -7.76 5.45
C SER A 309 -15.96 -6.41 4.74
N SER A 310 -16.63 -5.44 5.36
CA SER A 310 -16.71 -4.06 4.86
C SER A 310 -15.36 -3.35 4.88
N LEU A 311 -14.53 -3.58 5.91
CA LEU A 311 -13.16 -3.05 5.98
C LEU A 311 -12.26 -3.59 4.87
N LEU A 312 -12.35 -4.88 4.55
CA LEU A 312 -11.54 -5.51 3.50
C LEU A 312 -12.05 -5.21 2.09
N THR A 313 -13.35 -4.96 1.92
CA THR A 313 -13.93 -4.76 0.59
C THR A 313 -14.22 -3.30 0.24
N LEU A 314 -14.86 -2.55 1.12
CA LEU A 314 -15.42 -1.25 0.77
C LEU A 314 -14.47 -0.10 1.08
N ALA A 315 -13.58 -0.30 2.05
CA ALA A 315 -12.59 0.68 2.44
C ALA A 315 -11.26 0.53 1.67
N PRO A 316 -10.54 1.64 1.41
CA PRO A 316 -9.19 1.57 0.86
C PRO A 316 -8.23 0.94 1.88
N PHE A 317 -7.19 0.26 1.40
CA PHE A 317 -6.20 -0.44 2.25
C PHE A 317 -5.63 0.39 3.40
N VAL A 318 -5.49 1.71 3.22
CA VAL A 318 -5.05 2.63 4.28
C VAL A 318 -5.95 2.59 5.52
N ARG A 319 -7.24 2.25 5.41
CA ARG A 319 -8.13 2.09 6.57
C ARG A 319 -7.72 0.91 7.45
N ILE A 320 -7.21 -0.18 6.87
CA ILE A 320 -6.66 -1.30 7.64
C ILE A 320 -5.45 -0.83 8.46
N VAL A 321 -4.58 -0.02 7.87
CA VAL A 321 -3.43 0.55 8.57
C VAL A 321 -3.87 1.50 9.69
N GLU A 322 -4.88 2.33 9.44
CA GLU A 322 -5.43 3.25 10.44
C GLU A 322 -6.13 2.54 11.59
N PHE A 323 -6.82 1.43 11.31
CA PHE A 323 -7.42 0.57 12.34
C PHE A 323 -6.37 0.15 13.37
N PHE A 324 -5.28 -0.47 12.90
CA PHE A 324 -4.20 -0.91 13.78
C PHE A 324 -3.44 0.26 14.43
N SER A 325 -3.25 1.37 13.70
CA SER A 325 -2.67 2.59 14.28
C SER A 325 -3.51 3.11 15.45
N ALA A 326 -4.85 3.13 15.30
CA ALA A 326 -5.78 3.56 16.33
C ALA A 326 -5.88 2.58 17.51
N GLU A 327 -5.59 1.30 17.27
CA GLU A 327 -5.46 0.30 18.32
C GLU A 327 -4.18 0.50 19.15
N ILE A 328 -3.05 0.78 18.51
CA ILE A 328 -1.75 0.88 19.18
C ILE A 328 -1.49 2.27 19.80
N GLY A 329 -2.03 3.34 19.20
CA GLY A 329 -1.77 4.72 19.65
C GLY A 329 -0.43 5.29 19.14
N ASP A 330 0.06 4.83 17.97
CA ASP A 330 1.39 5.08 17.37
C ASP A 330 1.87 6.55 17.43
N GLY A 331 2.41 6.97 18.57
CA GLY A 331 2.92 8.32 18.84
C GLY A 331 1.85 9.42 19.03
N GLY A 332 0.57 9.07 19.08
CA GLY A 332 -0.54 10.02 19.16
C GLY A 332 -1.56 9.69 20.24
N SER A 333 -2.58 10.53 20.38
CA SER A 333 -3.74 10.22 21.22
C SER A 333 -4.53 9.07 20.59
N GLN A 334 -4.48 7.89 21.20
CA GLN A 334 -5.24 6.71 20.78
C GLN A 334 -6.73 7.04 20.62
N ARG A 335 -7.30 7.84 21.53
CA ARG A 335 -8.69 8.32 21.45
C ARG A 335 -8.96 9.12 20.18
N THR A 336 -8.05 10.01 19.81
CA THR A 336 -8.17 10.82 18.58
C THR A 336 -8.05 9.94 17.35
N GLN A 337 -7.08 9.03 17.31
CA GLN A 337 -6.89 8.11 16.18
C GLN A 337 -8.08 7.17 16.00
N ARG A 338 -8.67 6.65 17.09
CA ARG A 338 -9.91 5.87 17.05
C ARG A 338 -11.08 6.68 16.49
N LYS A 339 -11.22 7.94 16.92
CA LYS A 339 -12.26 8.85 16.39
C LYS A 339 -12.07 9.10 14.89
N ASP A 340 -10.84 9.40 14.46
CA ASP A 340 -10.52 9.68 13.06
C ASP A 340 -10.74 8.44 12.18
N PHE A 341 -10.31 7.27 12.65
CA PHE A 341 -10.57 6.00 11.97
C PHE A 341 -12.09 5.76 11.81
N MET A 342 -12.86 5.87 12.89
CA MET A 342 -14.32 5.69 12.87
C MET A 342 -15.00 6.66 11.89
N TYR A 343 -14.62 7.93 11.92
CA TYR A 343 -15.16 8.96 11.03
C TYR A 343 -14.84 8.66 9.57
N ASN A 344 -13.58 8.33 9.27
CA ASN A 344 -13.17 8.05 7.90
C ASN A 344 -13.79 6.75 7.37
N PHE A 345 -13.83 5.70 8.19
CA PHE A 345 -14.45 4.43 7.81
C PHE A 345 -15.96 4.60 7.54
N TYR A 346 -16.65 5.35 8.40
CA TYR A 346 -18.06 5.70 8.17
C TYR A 346 -18.26 6.47 6.86
N ASN A 347 -17.37 7.42 6.54
CA ASN A 347 -17.41 8.15 5.28
C ASN A 347 -17.20 7.22 4.07
N ASP A 348 -16.26 6.28 4.14
CA ASP A 348 -16.02 5.30 3.09
C ASP A 348 -17.28 4.44 2.84
N MET A 349 -17.92 3.96 3.92
CA MET A 349 -19.18 3.19 3.81
C MET A 349 -20.31 4.04 3.22
N THR A 350 -20.44 5.29 3.66
CA THR A 350 -21.47 6.21 3.18
C THR A 350 -21.28 6.55 1.71
N MET A 351 -20.04 6.75 1.27
CA MET A 351 -19.70 6.97 -0.14
C MET A 351 -20.09 5.76 -0.99
N TYR A 352 -19.80 4.54 -0.53
CA TYR A 352 -20.18 3.33 -1.24
C TYR A 352 -21.71 3.15 -1.32
N GLN A 353 -22.44 3.37 -0.22
CA GLN A 353 -23.90 3.27 -0.18
C GLN A 353 -24.59 4.30 -1.08
N LYS A 354 -24.01 5.49 -1.21
CA LYS A 354 -24.52 6.57 -2.08
C LYS A 354 -24.04 6.44 -3.53
N ASP A 355 -23.25 5.42 -3.88
CA ASP A 355 -22.80 5.21 -5.25
C ASP A 355 -23.98 4.86 -6.15
N HIS A 356 -24.35 5.82 -6.99
CA HIS A 356 -25.48 5.69 -7.91
C HIS A 356 -25.32 4.46 -8.81
N MET A 357 -24.11 4.15 -9.27
CA MET A 357 -23.85 3.01 -10.16
C MET A 357 -24.22 1.69 -9.50
N ASN A 358 -23.88 1.54 -8.22
CA ASN A 358 -24.29 0.36 -7.45
C ASN A 358 -25.82 0.34 -7.28
N SER A 359 -26.46 1.45 -6.90
CA SER A 359 -27.91 1.48 -6.69
C SER A 359 -28.75 1.12 -7.92
N VAL A 360 -28.22 1.35 -9.13
CA VAL A 360 -28.89 1.04 -10.40
C VAL A 360 -28.81 -0.44 -10.74
N VAL A 361 -27.65 -1.05 -10.58
CA VAL A 361 -27.38 -2.42 -11.04
C VAL A 361 -27.79 -3.46 -10.00
N PHE A 362 -27.79 -3.08 -8.72
CA PHE A 362 -27.80 -4.00 -7.61
C PHE A 362 -28.95 -3.70 -6.66
N ALA A 363 -29.69 -4.74 -6.26
CA ALA A 363 -30.80 -4.58 -5.32
C ALA A 363 -30.26 -4.05 -3.99
N ARG A 364 -31.03 -3.16 -3.33
CA ARG A 364 -30.65 -2.66 -2.00
C ARG A 364 -30.58 -3.84 -1.03
N ALA A 365 -29.36 -4.17 -0.64
CA ALA A 365 -29.11 -5.00 0.53
C ALA A 365 -28.93 -4.06 1.73
N PRO A 366 -29.40 -4.41 2.94
CA PRO A 366 -28.92 -3.78 4.17
C PRO A 366 -27.39 -3.75 4.14
N ALA A 367 -26.78 -2.66 4.61
CA ALA A 367 -25.31 -2.50 4.56
C ALA A 367 -24.54 -3.68 5.22
N GLN A 368 -25.18 -4.35 6.18
CA GLN A 368 -24.70 -5.56 6.85
C GLN A 368 -24.64 -6.81 5.94
N ASN A 369 -25.31 -6.80 4.80
CA ASN A 369 -25.57 -8.01 4.00
C ASN A 369 -24.74 -8.10 2.70
N LEU A 370 -23.78 -7.19 2.45
CA LEU A 370 -23.02 -7.26 1.19
C LEU A 370 -22.05 -8.46 1.18
N HIS A 371 -21.49 -8.78 2.34
CA HIS A 371 -20.66 -9.94 2.65
C HIS A 371 -20.95 -10.29 4.11
N SER A 372 -21.76 -11.31 4.35
CA SER A 372 -22.12 -11.75 5.71
C SER A 372 -20.98 -12.49 6.41
N SER A 373 -19.93 -12.83 5.66
CA SER A 373 -18.76 -13.51 6.17
C SER A 373 -17.51 -13.04 5.44
N VAL A 374 -16.39 -12.99 6.17
CA VAL A 374 -15.07 -12.83 5.55
C VAL A 374 -14.78 -13.96 4.57
N GLU A 375 -15.41 -15.13 4.69
CA GLU A 375 -15.24 -16.26 3.76
C GLU A 375 -15.51 -15.87 2.30
N ASP A 376 -16.41 -14.91 2.07
CA ASP A 376 -16.72 -14.39 0.73
C ASP A 376 -15.64 -13.47 0.16
N ILE A 377 -14.60 -13.16 0.94
CA ILE A 377 -13.51 -12.27 0.59
C ILE A 377 -12.23 -13.05 0.74
N TRP A 378 -11.59 -13.39 -0.38
CA TRP A 378 -10.38 -14.18 -0.46
C TRP A 378 -10.54 -15.65 -0.07
N PHE A 379 -11.01 -15.99 1.15
CA PHE A 379 -10.84 -17.32 1.73
C PHE A 379 -11.51 -18.45 0.93
N ALA A 380 -12.81 -18.36 0.62
CA ALA A 380 -13.49 -19.42 -0.14
C ALA A 380 -12.90 -19.60 -1.55
N ALA A 381 -12.54 -18.50 -2.22
CA ALA A 381 -11.93 -18.54 -3.55
C ALA A 381 -10.49 -19.10 -3.50
N ALA A 382 -9.70 -18.68 -2.51
CA ALA A 382 -8.32 -19.14 -2.30
C ALA A 382 -8.28 -20.62 -1.89
N GLU A 383 -9.19 -21.07 -1.03
CA GLU A 383 -9.26 -22.46 -0.62
C GLU A 383 -9.67 -23.36 -1.79
N ALA A 384 -10.63 -22.94 -2.62
CA ALA A 384 -10.98 -23.65 -3.85
C ALA A 384 -9.78 -23.77 -4.81
N GLU A 385 -9.03 -22.68 -4.99
CA GLU A 385 -7.83 -22.66 -5.83
C GLU A 385 -6.70 -23.54 -5.25
N LEU A 386 -6.46 -23.49 -3.93
CA LEU A 386 -5.47 -24.34 -3.25
C LEU A 386 -5.83 -25.82 -3.35
N ARG A 387 -7.11 -26.19 -3.21
CA ARG A 387 -7.59 -27.57 -3.43
C ARG A 387 -7.38 -28.00 -4.87
N ALA A 388 -7.74 -27.16 -5.84
CA ALA A 388 -7.55 -27.46 -7.26
C ALA A 388 -6.08 -27.74 -7.62
N ARG A 389 -5.14 -27.12 -6.89
CA ARG A 389 -3.70 -27.32 -7.05
C ARG A 389 -3.11 -28.43 -6.18
N ASN A 390 -3.93 -29.16 -5.41
CA ASN A 390 -3.48 -30.13 -4.41
C ASN A 390 -2.46 -29.55 -3.40
N ALA A 391 -2.63 -28.27 -3.05
CA ALA A 391 -1.76 -27.54 -2.12
C ALA A 391 -2.29 -27.55 -0.67
N ILE A 392 -3.19 -28.49 -0.36
CA ILE A 392 -3.70 -28.73 1.00
C ILE A 392 -3.43 -30.20 1.34
N PRO A 393 -2.76 -30.51 2.46
CA PRO A 393 -2.16 -29.58 3.43
C PRO A 393 -0.90 -28.87 2.90
N HIS A 394 -0.51 -27.77 3.55
CA HIS A 394 0.73 -27.03 3.27
C HIS A 394 1.50 -26.68 4.56
N ASP A 395 2.74 -26.24 4.41
CA ASP A 395 3.62 -25.88 5.54
C ASP A 395 3.20 -24.56 6.20
N VAL A 396 3.42 -24.47 7.51
CA VAL A 396 3.31 -23.21 8.26
C VAL A 396 4.53 -22.31 8.02
N GLU A 397 4.39 -21.02 8.30
CA GLU A 397 5.52 -20.08 8.35
C GLU A 397 6.06 -19.95 9.78
N HIS A 398 7.37 -20.06 9.94
CA HIS A 398 8.05 -19.95 11.22
C HIS A 398 8.80 -18.63 11.36
N VAL A 399 8.53 -17.92 12.45
CA VAL A 399 9.33 -16.79 12.90
C VAL A 399 9.97 -17.11 14.24
N TRP A 400 11.30 -17.19 14.23
CA TRP A 400 12.06 -17.37 15.45
C TRP A 400 12.25 -16.02 16.13
N VAL A 401 11.74 -15.89 17.35
CA VAL A 401 12.00 -14.72 18.20
C VAL A 401 13.09 -15.06 19.21
N TRP A 402 13.21 -14.25 20.26
CA TRP A 402 14.25 -14.36 21.28
C TRP A 402 14.49 -15.79 21.79
N ASN A 403 15.77 -16.19 21.87
CA ASN A 403 16.22 -17.52 22.33
C ASN A 403 15.54 -18.71 21.63
N GLY A 404 15.10 -18.55 20.38
CA GLY A 404 14.58 -19.66 19.59
C GLY A 404 13.13 -20.04 19.92
N ILE A 405 12.33 -19.11 20.47
CA ILE A 405 10.88 -19.31 20.59
C ILE A 405 10.26 -19.22 19.18
N PRO A 406 9.59 -20.28 18.67
CA PRO A 406 8.95 -20.23 17.36
C PRO A 406 7.54 -19.67 17.47
N ILE A 407 7.29 -18.54 16.81
CA ILE A 407 5.96 -18.04 16.48
C ILE A 407 5.58 -18.60 15.11
N VAL A 408 4.35 -19.09 14.99
CA VAL A 408 3.86 -19.80 13.81
C VAL A 408 2.72 -19.02 13.17
N PHE A 409 2.84 -18.76 11.87
CA PHE A 409 1.75 -18.22 11.05
C PHE A 409 1.23 -19.34 10.15
N GLY A 410 -0.09 -19.49 10.11
CA GLY A 410 -0.72 -20.54 9.32
C GLY A 410 -2.22 -20.35 9.21
N CYS A 411 -2.88 -21.35 8.67
CA CYS A 411 -4.33 -21.47 8.59
C CYS A 411 -4.77 -22.88 9.05
N PRO A 412 -6.09 -23.16 9.14
CA PRO A 412 -6.61 -24.46 9.55
C PRO A 412 -6.14 -25.65 8.68
N HIS A 413 -5.64 -25.38 7.47
CA HIS A 413 -5.21 -26.39 6.50
C HIS A 413 -3.70 -26.67 6.54
N CYS A 414 -2.95 -26.04 7.45
CA CYS A 414 -1.52 -26.29 7.57
C CYS A 414 -1.20 -27.58 8.31
N HIS A 415 0.00 -28.12 8.08
CA HIS A 415 0.55 -29.18 8.90
C HIS A 415 0.69 -28.74 10.36
N ARG A 416 0.30 -29.62 11.29
CA ARG A 416 0.49 -29.40 12.72
C ARG A 416 1.98 -29.27 13.03
N THR A 417 2.36 -28.14 13.60
CA THR A 417 3.77 -27.84 13.89
C THR A 417 3.93 -27.24 15.28
N ARG A 418 5.13 -27.42 15.87
CA ARG A 418 5.46 -26.88 17.19
C ARG A 418 5.68 -25.36 17.12
N GLY A 419 5.11 -24.65 18.08
CA GLY A 419 5.29 -23.22 18.28
C GLY A 419 4.00 -22.53 18.69
N TRP A 420 4.10 -21.26 19.05
CA TRP A 420 2.93 -20.46 19.45
C TRP A 420 2.21 -19.95 18.20
N GLN A 421 0.93 -20.28 18.08
CA GLN A 421 0.10 -19.94 16.93
C GLN A 421 -0.39 -18.50 17.05
N ALA A 422 -0.04 -17.66 16.06
CA ALA A 422 -0.32 -16.23 16.10
C ALA A 422 -1.78 -15.86 15.91
#